data_AF-U4UW60-F1
#
_entry.id   AF-U4UW60-F1
#
_cell.length_a   1.000
_cell.length_b   1.000
_cell.length_c   1.000
_cell.angle_alpha   90.00
_cell.angle_beta   90.00
_cell.angle_gamma   90.00
#
_symmetry.space_group_name_H-M   'P 1'
#
loop_
_entity.id
_entity.type
_entity.pdbx_description
1 polymer ?
#
loop_
_entity_poly.entity_id
_entity_poly.type
_entity_poly.pdbx_seq_one_letter_code
_entity_poly.pdbx_strand_id
1 'polypeptide(L)'
;MQITISITHKTFNPITNITCLEAIQVQDNGILIVNPLLNVLKRQYSNVAPTTKLFIDGQFVESKTTQWVDLHDPATNNLVTRVPQSTQAVNAGHEPGTDVGPVISPQAKQRILGLIEAGIKQGAKCPLDGRNVKVEKYPNGNFVGPTILTEVLPSNDCYKEEIFGPVLSVVSANTLEEAISIINANPYGNGTAIFTTSGNHARQFVHEVDVGQIGINVPIPVPLPMFSFTGSRGSFQGDLHFYGKQGLNFYTETKTITSLWRKGVVSAGAAPSVSMPVHN
;
A
#
# COMPACT_ATOMS: atom_id res chain seq x y z
N MET A 1 -5.68 3.37 -6.61
CA MET A 1 -4.94 2.09 -6.66
C MET A 1 -3.56 2.19 -6.00
N GLN A 2 -3.28 1.34 -5.02
CA GLN A 2 -1.95 1.18 -4.40
C GLN A 2 -1.34 -0.17 -4.81
N ILE A 3 -0.08 -0.15 -5.24
CA ILE A 3 0.64 -1.35 -5.71
C ILE A 3 1.84 -1.56 -4.80
N THR A 4 1.88 -2.66 -4.08
CA THR A 4 3.00 -3.06 -3.23
C THR A 4 3.96 -3.96 -4.00
N ILE A 5 5.26 -3.78 -3.86
CA ILE A 5 6.29 -4.72 -4.34
C ILE A 5 6.92 -5.43 -3.16
N SER A 6 7.03 -6.74 -3.26
CA SER A 6 7.93 -7.52 -2.43
C SER A 6 9.08 -8.06 -3.28
N ILE A 7 10.31 -7.63 -2.99
CA ILE A 7 11.51 -8.26 -3.56
C ILE A 7 11.88 -9.41 -2.62
N THR A 8 11.61 -10.65 -3.03
CA THR A 8 11.96 -11.82 -2.24
C THR A 8 13.46 -12.08 -2.33
N HIS A 9 14.22 -11.60 -1.34
CA HIS A 9 15.57 -12.13 -1.06
C HIS A 9 15.67 -13.04 0.16
N LYS A 10 14.59 -13.21 0.96
CA LYS A 10 14.38 -14.38 1.86
C LYS A 10 13.15 -14.37 2.77
N THR A 11 12.32 -13.33 2.83
CA THR A 11 11.11 -13.36 3.69
C THR A 11 10.08 -12.32 3.24
N PHE A 12 8.88 -12.77 2.85
CA PHE A 12 7.68 -11.93 2.72
C PHE A 12 6.97 -11.90 4.07
N ASN A 13 6.62 -10.71 4.54
CA ASN A 13 5.80 -10.54 5.73
C ASN A 13 4.54 -9.74 5.35
N PRO A 14 3.38 -10.40 5.16
CA PRO A 14 2.15 -9.71 4.79
C PRO A 14 1.57 -9.06 6.04
N ILE A 15 1.83 -7.76 6.18
CA ILE A 15 1.26 -6.92 7.23
C ILE A 15 0.37 -5.90 6.54
N THR A 16 -0.87 -6.23 6.20
CA THR A 16 -1.86 -5.20 5.81
C THR A 16 -3.30 -5.69 5.94
N ASN A 17 -4.13 -4.84 6.56
CA ASN A 17 -5.58 -4.92 6.41
C ASN A 17 -5.94 -4.58 4.96
N ILE A 18 -6.62 -5.51 4.29
CA ILE A 18 -6.80 -5.54 2.83
C ILE A 18 -7.98 -4.65 2.43
N THR A 19 -7.68 -3.43 2.00
CA THR A 19 -8.54 -2.67 1.09
C THR A 19 -7.74 -2.40 -0.17
N CYS A 20 -7.80 -3.35 -1.12
CA CYS A 20 -7.09 -3.38 -2.40
C CYS A 20 -5.59 -3.17 -2.37
N LEU A 21 -4.87 -4.28 -2.38
CA LEU A 21 -3.44 -4.29 -2.62
C LEU A 21 -3.15 -5.18 -3.81
N GLU A 22 -2.29 -4.70 -4.69
CA GLU A 22 -1.58 -5.55 -5.62
C GLU A 22 -0.20 -5.82 -5.04
N ALA A 23 0.29 -7.04 -5.21
CA ALA A 23 1.65 -7.43 -4.83
C ALA A 23 2.41 -7.82 -6.09
N ILE A 24 3.49 -7.12 -6.41
CA ILE A 24 4.46 -7.58 -7.42
C ILE A 24 5.57 -8.34 -6.69
N GLN A 25 5.81 -9.57 -7.11
CA GLN A 25 6.86 -10.41 -6.58
C GLN A 25 8.03 -10.50 -7.58
N VAL A 26 9.22 -10.10 -7.15
CA VAL A 26 10.43 -10.10 -7.99
C VAL A 26 11.23 -11.40 -7.84
N GLN A 27 11.55 -12.04 -8.97
CA GLN A 27 12.31 -13.29 -9.12
C GLN A 27 13.78 -13.01 -9.47
N ASP A 28 14.53 -12.31 -8.63
CA ASP A 28 15.89 -11.91 -8.99
C ASP A 28 16.83 -13.14 -9.09
N ASN A 29 17.14 -13.54 -10.33
CA ASN A 29 17.98 -14.70 -10.67
C ASN A 29 19.50 -14.41 -10.64
N GLY A 30 19.95 -13.27 -10.11
CA GLY A 30 21.37 -12.92 -10.12
C GLY A 30 21.82 -12.04 -8.96
N ILE A 31 22.50 -12.64 -7.98
CA ILE A 31 23.83 -12.24 -7.45
C ILE A 31 24.12 -13.12 -6.22
N LEU A 32 24.81 -14.23 -6.48
CA LEU A 32 25.65 -14.89 -5.51
C LEU A 32 26.86 -13.97 -5.24
N ILE A 33 26.82 -13.14 -4.20
CA ILE A 33 28.09 -12.79 -3.53
C ILE A 33 28.39 -13.94 -2.57
N VAL A 34 28.99 -14.98 -3.14
CA VAL A 34 29.79 -15.93 -2.37
C VAL A 34 30.93 -15.11 -1.77
N ASN A 35 30.83 -14.74 -0.50
CA ASN A 35 32.03 -14.44 0.27
C ASN A 35 32.62 -15.80 0.70
N PRO A 36 33.74 -16.29 0.13
CA PRO A 36 34.17 -17.68 0.31
C PRO A 36 34.78 -18.01 1.68
N LEU A 37 34.70 -17.11 2.67
CA LEU A 37 35.50 -17.23 3.91
C LEU A 37 34.72 -17.24 5.23
N LEU A 38 33.38 -17.37 5.24
CA LEU A 38 32.59 -17.37 6.49
C LEU A 38 31.62 -18.55 6.67
N ASN A 39 31.83 -19.68 5.98
CA ASN A 39 31.03 -20.91 6.14
C ASN A 39 31.65 -21.92 7.12
N VAL A 40 31.93 -21.50 8.36
CA VAL A 40 32.17 -22.43 9.49
C VAL A 40 31.24 -22.11 10.64
N LEU A 41 29.93 -22.12 10.39
CA LEU A 41 28.94 -22.41 11.42
C LEU A 41 27.77 -23.15 10.75
N LYS A 42 27.79 -24.48 10.86
CA LYS A 42 26.65 -25.35 10.52
C LYS A 42 25.43 -24.89 11.32
N ARG A 43 24.52 -24.13 10.70
CA ARG A 43 23.15 -24.00 11.22
C ARG A 43 22.44 -25.31 10.94
N GLN A 44 22.02 -25.98 12.02
CA GLN A 44 21.07 -27.08 11.94
C GLN A 44 19.78 -26.53 11.33
N TYR A 45 19.46 -26.93 10.11
CA TYR A 45 18.16 -26.68 9.51
C TYR A 45 17.16 -27.66 10.13
N SER A 46 16.21 -27.15 10.91
CA SER A 46 14.96 -27.87 11.13
C SER A 46 14.32 -28.11 9.75
N ASN A 47 13.93 -29.34 9.43
CA ASN A 47 13.26 -29.74 8.19
C ASN A 47 11.84 -29.14 8.01
N VAL A 48 11.49 -28.11 8.79
CA VAL A 48 10.18 -27.47 8.78
C VAL A 48 10.37 -26.03 8.32
N ALA A 49 9.71 -25.66 7.23
CA ALA A 49 9.70 -24.28 6.76
C ALA A 49 9.19 -23.34 7.86
N PRO A 50 9.81 -22.17 8.07
CA PRO A 50 9.42 -21.24 9.13
C PRO A 50 7.99 -20.70 8.92
N THR A 51 7.39 -20.19 9.99
CA THR A 51 6.08 -19.52 9.95
C THR A 51 6.25 -18.00 10.00
N THR A 52 5.43 -17.29 9.24
CA THR A 52 5.41 -15.82 9.25
C THR A 52 4.60 -15.32 10.44
N LYS A 53 5.22 -14.44 11.24
CA LYS A 53 4.56 -13.78 12.38
C LYS A 53 3.68 -12.63 11.89
N LEU A 54 2.53 -12.47 12.53
CA LEU A 54 1.67 -11.30 12.36
C LEU A 54 2.34 -10.08 13.02
N PHE A 55 2.07 -8.88 12.52
CA PHE A 55 2.49 -7.64 13.18
C PHE A 55 1.25 -6.86 13.60
N ILE A 56 0.96 -6.87 14.89
CA ILE A 56 -0.26 -6.31 15.50
C ILE A 56 0.20 -5.37 16.61
N ASP A 57 -0.35 -4.14 16.63
CA ASP A 57 -0.05 -3.11 17.63
C ASP A 57 1.46 -2.87 17.86
N GLY A 58 2.24 -2.91 16.77
CA GLY A 58 3.67 -2.65 16.81
C GLY A 58 4.54 -3.84 17.26
N GLN A 59 3.95 -5.03 17.45
CA GLN A 59 4.66 -6.23 17.92
C GLN A 59 4.48 -7.42 16.96
N PHE A 60 5.51 -8.25 16.86
CA PHE A 60 5.41 -9.53 16.15
C PHE A 60 4.74 -10.58 17.03
N VAL A 61 3.63 -11.14 16.55
CA VAL A 61 2.79 -12.11 17.26
C VAL A 61 2.67 -13.39 16.43
N GLU A 62 2.76 -14.56 17.07
CA GLU A 62 2.49 -15.83 16.39
C GLU A 62 0.99 -15.98 16.08
N SER A 63 0.68 -16.50 14.90
CA SER A 63 -0.72 -16.76 14.55
C SER A 63 -1.27 -17.98 15.30
N LYS A 64 -2.54 -17.89 15.70
CA LYS A 64 -3.29 -19.00 16.29
C LYS A 64 -4.02 -19.86 15.26
N THR A 65 -3.85 -19.57 13.96
CA THR A 65 -4.55 -20.28 12.89
C THR A 65 -4.07 -21.72 12.72
N THR A 66 -4.96 -22.58 12.26
CA THR A 66 -4.64 -23.94 11.80
C THR A 66 -4.44 -24.01 10.29
N GLN A 67 -4.86 -22.98 9.55
CA GLN A 67 -4.75 -22.91 8.09
C GLN A 67 -3.59 -22.01 7.67
N TRP A 68 -2.73 -22.55 6.83
CA TRP A 68 -1.50 -21.91 6.39
C TRP A 68 -1.43 -21.94 4.87
N VAL A 69 -1.03 -20.81 4.29
CA VAL A 69 -0.70 -20.68 2.88
C VAL A 69 0.80 -20.83 2.74
N ASP A 70 1.22 -21.85 2.00
CA ASP A 70 2.63 -22.06 1.68
C ASP A 70 3.10 -20.92 0.76
N LEU A 71 4.11 -20.17 1.22
CA LEU A 71 4.74 -19.13 0.42
C LEU A 71 6.00 -19.70 -0.23
N HIS A 72 5.91 -19.92 -1.53
CA HIS A 72 7.04 -20.34 -2.34
C HIS A 72 7.84 -19.14 -2.83
N ASP A 73 9.15 -19.33 -2.93
CA ASP A 73 10.00 -18.49 -3.76
C ASP A 73 9.64 -18.77 -5.23
N PRO A 74 9.12 -17.81 -5.98
CA PRO A 74 8.71 -18.01 -7.37
C PRO A 74 9.87 -18.31 -8.31
N ALA A 75 11.11 -17.90 -7.97
CA ALA A 75 12.29 -18.19 -8.78
C ALA A 75 12.75 -19.65 -8.62
N THR A 76 12.74 -20.13 -7.37
CA THR A 76 13.32 -21.45 -7.03
C THR A 76 12.27 -22.52 -6.72
N ASN A 77 11.00 -22.12 -6.65
CA ASN A 77 9.85 -22.90 -6.15
C ASN A 77 10.02 -23.48 -4.73
N ASN A 78 11.07 -23.08 -4.01
CA ASN A 78 11.32 -23.54 -2.64
C ASN A 78 10.32 -22.93 -1.67
N LEU A 79 9.85 -23.72 -0.71
CA LEU A 79 9.00 -23.21 0.37
C LEU A 79 9.82 -22.29 1.29
N VAL A 80 9.54 -20.98 1.25
CA VAL A 80 10.26 -19.97 2.03
C VAL A 80 9.72 -19.87 3.44
N THR A 81 8.40 -19.78 3.56
CA THR A 81 7.69 -19.64 4.83
C THR A 81 6.23 -20.06 4.65
N ARG A 82 5.50 -20.18 5.75
CA ARG A 82 4.06 -20.32 5.75
C ARG A 82 3.41 -19.06 6.27
N VAL A 83 2.51 -18.48 5.48
CA VAL A 83 1.72 -17.33 5.88
C VAL A 83 0.44 -17.84 6.53
N PRO A 84 0.10 -17.37 7.73
CA PRO A 84 -1.14 -17.77 8.37
C PRO A 84 -2.34 -17.18 7.64
N GLN A 85 -3.41 -17.96 7.46
CA GLN A 85 -4.71 -17.38 7.19
C GLN A 85 -5.23 -16.71 8.47
N SER A 86 -4.91 -15.43 8.62
CA SER A 86 -5.17 -14.64 9.83
C SER A 86 -6.51 -13.92 9.81
N THR A 87 -7.09 -13.69 8.63
CA THR A 87 -8.43 -13.12 8.49
C THR A 87 -9.45 -14.23 8.66
N GLN A 88 -10.02 -14.35 9.86
CA GLN A 88 -10.93 -15.45 10.22
C GLN A 88 -12.38 -14.97 10.34
N ALA A 89 -12.59 -13.68 10.61
CA ALA A 89 -13.91 -13.13 10.91
C ALA A 89 -14.37 -12.11 9.87
N VAL A 90 -15.07 -12.60 8.84
CA VAL A 90 -15.94 -11.75 8.02
C VAL A 90 -17.27 -11.63 8.74
N ASN A 91 -17.62 -10.43 9.19
CA ASN A 91 -18.85 -10.16 9.93
C ASN A 91 -19.23 -8.68 9.83
N ALA A 92 -20.33 -8.25 10.44
CA ALA A 92 -20.69 -6.84 10.48
C ALA A 92 -19.64 -6.04 11.26
N GLY A 93 -19.21 -4.87 10.75
CA GLY A 93 -18.07 -4.13 11.32
C GLY A 93 -18.24 -3.61 12.75
N HIS A 94 -19.45 -3.65 13.32
CA HIS A 94 -19.70 -3.33 14.73
C HIS A 94 -19.64 -4.55 15.66
N GLU A 95 -19.56 -5.76 15.10
CA GLU A 95 -19.44 -6.98 15.88
C GLU A 95 -17.99 -7.12 16.38
N PRO A 96 -17.78 -7.40 17.69
CA PRO A 96 -16.45 -7.59 18.23
C PRO A 96 -15.67 -8.70 17.53
N GLY A 97 -14.39 -8.45 17.27
CA GLY A 97 -13.51 -9.44 16.61
C GLY A 97 -13.70 -9.56 15.10
N THR A 98 -14.42 -8.63 14.47
CA THR A 98 -14.53 -8.56 13.00
C THR A 98 -13.25 -8.02 12.39
N ASP A 99 -12.65 -8.78 11.46
CA ASP A 99 -11.48 -8.35 10.69
C ASP A 99 -11.91 -7.59 9.43
N VAL A 100 -12.93 -8.11 8.73
CA VAL A 100 -13.40 -7.58 7.45
C VAL A 100 -14.91 -7.42 7.47
N GLY A 101 -15.35 -6.16 7.29
CA GLY A 101 -16.76 -5.78 7.19
C GLY A 101 -17.39 -6.09 5.83
N PRO A 102 -18.71 -5.83 5.68
CA PRO A 102 -19.35 -5.88 4.37
C PRO A 102 -18.86 -4.74 3.48
N VAL A 103 -18.92 -4.93 2.16
CA VAL A 103 -18.72 -3.83 1.21
C VAL A 103 -19.95 -2.91 1.18
N ILE A 104 -19.78 -1.70 0.66
CA ILE A 104 -20.77 -0.64 0.81
C ILE A 104 -22.16 -0.95 0.21
N SER A 105 -22.23 -1.65 -0.93
CA SER A 105 -23.48 -1.86 -1.66
C SER A 105 -23.53 -3.22 -2.39
N PRO A 106 -24.73 -3.71 -2.75
CA PRO A 106 -24.87 -4.92 -3.58
C PRO A 106 -24.17 -4.79 -4.94
N GLN A 107 -24.17 -3.59 -5.53
CA GLN A 107 -23.50 -3.31 -6.80
C GLN A 107 -21.97 -3.40 -6.65
N ALA A 108 -21.42 -2.87 -5.55
CA ALA A 108 -19.99 -3.02 -5.23
C ALA A 108 -19.64 -4.50 -5.07
N LYS A 109 -20.46 -5.27 -4.34
CA LYS A 109 -20.29 -6.73 -4.19
C LYS A 109 -20.28 -7.42 -5.56
N GLN A 110 -21.27 -7.14 -6.42
CA GLN A 110 -21.35 -7.73 -7.75
C GLN A 110 -20.13 -7.38 -8.63
N ARG A 111 -19.68 -6.12 -8.61
CA ARG A 111 -18.49 -5.69 -9.35
C ARG A 111 -17.24 -6.43 -8.90
N ILE A 112 -17.01 -6.53 -7.59
CA ILE A 112 -15.86 -7.25 -7.03
C ILE A 112 -15.88 -8.72 -7.44
N LEU A 113 -17.02 -9.40 -7.26
CA LEU A 113 -17.18 -10.80 -7.65
C LEU A 113 -16.96 -11.01 -9.16
N GLY A 114 -17.42 -10.07 -9.98
CA GLY A 114 -17.21 -10.06 -11.42
C GLY A 114 -15.74 -9.96 -11.81
N LEU A 115 -14.97 -9.08 -11.17
CA LEU A 115 -13.52 -8.92 -11.42
C LEU A 115 -12.73 -10.15 -10.98
N ILE A 116 -13.09 -10.78 -9.85
CA ILE A 116 -12.47 -12.04 -9.42
C ILE A 116 -12.72 -13.14 -10.46
N GLU A 117 -13.97 -13.29 -10.91
CA GLU A 117 -14.35 -14.28 -11.93
C GLU A 117 -13.64 -14.02 -13.27
N ALA A 118 -13.55 -12.75 -13.70
CA ALA A 118 -12.83 -12.36 -14.91
C ALA A 118 -11.35 -12.72 -14.82
N GLY A 119 -10.69 -12.42 -13.69
CA GLY A 119 -9.30 -12.81 -13.44
C GLY A 119 -9.07 -14.31 -13.58
N ILE A 120 -9.93 -15.13 -12.95
CA ILE A 120 -9.86 -16.59 -13.03
C ILE A 120 -10.05 -17.08 -14.48
N LYS A 121 -11.04 -16.55 -15.20
CA LYS A 121 -11.28 -16.89 -16.61
C LYS A 121 -10.11 -16.52 -17.53
N GLN A 122 -9.39 -15.46 -17.17
CA GLN A 122 -8.21 -14.97 -17.89
C GLN A 122 -6.91 -15.66 -17.43
N GLY A 123 -7.00 -16.73 -16.64
CA GLY A 123 -5.87 -17.60 -16.31
C GLY A 123 -5.24 -17.39 -14.93
N ALA A 124 -5.71 -16.42 -14.14
CA ALA A 124 -5.24 -16.28 -12.76
C ALA A 124 -5.68 -17.48 -11.91
N LYS A 125 -4.84 -17.90 -10.97
CA LYS A 125 -5.17 -18.92 -9.96
C LYS A 125 -5.77 -18.25 -8.72
N CYS A 126 -6.67 -18.94 -8.04
CA CYS A 126 -7.34 -18.44 -6.83
C CYS A 126 -7.08 -19.38 -5.63
N PRO A 127 -5.89 -19.33 -5.01
CA PRO A 127 -5.57 -20.20 -3.86
C PRO A 127 -6.43 -19.92 -2.62
N LEU A 128 -6.96 -18.70 -2.46
CA LEU A 128 -7.91 -18.37 -1.41
C LEU A 128 -9.14 -17.72 -2.06
N ASP A 129 -10.29 -18.39 -1.99
CA ASP A 129 -11.53 -17.94 -2.63
C ASP A 129 -12.57 -17.50 -1.59
N GLY A 130 -12.72 -16.17 -1.46
CA GLY A 130 -13.67 -15.55 -0.54
C GLY A 130 -15.06 -15.28 -1.12
N ARG A 131 -15.33 -15.67 -2.38
CA ARG A 131 -16.57 -15.27 -3.07
C ARG A 131 -17.85 -15.79 -2.44
N ASN A 132 -17.77 -16.98 -1.82
CA ASN A 132 -18.92 -17.69 -1.27
C ASN A 132 -19.04 -17.55 0.26
N VAL A 133 -18.45 -16.51 0.84
CA VAL A 133 -18.53 -16.28 2.30
C VAL A 133 -19.99 -16.13 2.75
N LYS A 134 -20.34 -16.79 3.84
CA LYS A 134 -21.67 -16.71 4.47
C LYS A 134 -21.51 -16.24 5.91
N VAL A 135 -22.27 -15.22 6.27
CA VAL A 135 -22.33 -14.69 7.63
C VAL A 135 -23.72 -15.01 8.17
N GLU A 136 -23.83 -16.04 9.01
CA GLU A 136 -25.12 -16.63 9.44
C GLU A 136 -26.08 -15.59 10.04
N LYS A 137 -25.55 -14.67 10.86
CA LYS A 137 -26.34 -13.60 11.50
C LYS A 137 -26.85 -12.55 10.51
N TYR A 138 -26.21 -12.41 9.34
CA TYR A 138 -26.48 -11.36 8.36
C TYR A 138 -26.53 -11.92 6.93
N PRO A 139 -27.52 -12.78 6.60
CA PRO A 139 -27.55 -13.49 5.32
C PRO A 139 -27.70 -12.55 4.10
N ASN A 140 -28.28 -11.37 4.30
CA ASN A 140 -28.50 -10.36 3.26
C ASN A 140 -27.38 -9.31 3.19
N GLY A 141 -26.28 -9.50 3.92
CA GLY A 141 -25.17 -8.55 3.92
C GLY A 141 -24.33 -8.60 2.63
N ASN A 142 -23.73 -7.46 2.30
CA ASN A 142 -22.84 -7.31 1.14
C ASN A 142 -21.43 -7.85 1.44
N PHE A 143 -21.33 -9.08 1.94
CA PHE A 143 -20.04 -9.67 2.28
C PHE A 143 -19.31 -10.19 1.05
N VAL A 144 -18.02 -9.91 1.01
CA VAL A 144 -17.02 -10.53 0.13
C VAL A 144 -15.89 -10.97 1.05
N GLY A 145 -15.49 -12.23 0.98
CA GLY A 145 -14.41 -12.75 1.80
C GLY A 145 -13.04 -12.38 1.23
N PRO A 146 -11.98 -12.41 2.05
CA PRO A 146 -10.61 -12.30 1.59
C PRO A 146 -10.34 -13.26 0.42
N THR A 147 -9.80 -12.73 -0.66
CA THR A 147 -9.49 -13.49 -1.87
C THR A 147 -8.06 -13.21 -2.30
N ILE A 148 -7.31 -14.24 -2.69
CA ILE A 148 -5.96 -14.09 -3.23
C ILE A 148 -5.99 -14.63 -4.65
N LEU A 149 -5.60 -13.80 -5.62
CA LEU A 149 -5.35 -14.16 -7.00
C LEU A 149 -3.84 -14.21 -7.23
N THR A 150 -3.33 -15.31 -7.74
CA THR A 150 -1.92 -15.49 -8.12
C THR A 150 -1.80 -15.71 -9.62
N GLU A 151 -0.60 -15.53 -10.17
CA GLU A 151 -0.36 -15.63 -11.61
C GLU A 151 -1.20 -14.61 -12.40
N VAL A 152 -1.45 -13.45 -11.80
CA VAL A 152 -2.12 -12.34 -12.47
C VAL A 152 -1.14 -11.70 -13.46
N LEU A 153 -1.59 -11.46 -14.69
CA LEU A 153 -0.82 -10.74 -15.70
C LEU A 153 -1.32 -9.28 -15.80
N PRO A 154 -0.46 -8.33 -16.21
CA PRO A 154 -0.87 -6.95 -16.44
C PRO A 154 -2.00 -6.77 -17.47
N SER A 155 -2.27 -7.79 -18.29
CA SER A 155 -3.36 -7.81 -19.26
C SER A 155 -4.73 -8.16 -18.66
N ASN A 156 -4.78 -8.75 -17.45
CA ASN A 156 -6.02 -9.15 -16.79
C ASN A 156 -6.85 -7.93 -16.35
N ASP A 157 -8.18 -8.06 -16.38
CA ASP A 157 -9.09 -7.00 -15.96
C ASP A 157 -8.99 -6.75 -14.45
N CYS A 158 -8.73 -7.80 -13.67
CA CYS A 158 -8.49 -7.69 -12.22
C CYS A 158 -7.19 -6.96 -11.85
N TYR A 159 -6.30 -6.69 -12.82
CA TYR A 159 -5.11 -5.83 -12.65
C TYR A 159 -5.35 -4.41 -13.18
N LYS A 160 -6.00 -4.29 -14.35
CA LYS A 160 -6.24 -2.98 -14.98
C LYS A 160 -7.22 -2.12 -14.19
N GLU A 161 -8.20 -2.75 -13.56
CA GLU A 161 -9.24 -2.06 -12.79
C GLU A 161 -9.01 -2.17 -11.29
N GLU A 162 -9.21 -1.05 -10.59
CA GLU A 162 -9.20 -1.07 -9.13
C GLU A 162 -10.42 -1.82 -8.58
N ILE A 163 -10.18 -2.94 -7.91
CA ILE A 163 -11.26 -3.86 -7.45
C ILE A 163 -12.15 -3.22 -6.36
N PHE A 164 -11.58 -2.40 -5.47
CA PHE A 164 -12.21 -1.86 -4.25
C PHE A 164 -12.85 -2.92 -3.33
N GLY A 165 -12.18 -4.06 -3.13
CA GLY A 165 -12.61 -5.14 -2.24
C GLY A 165 -11.46 -5.84 -1.51
N PRO A 166 -11.76 -6.83 -0.66
CA PRO A 166 -10.76 -7.62 0.07
C PRO A 166 -10.11 -8.66 -0.86
N VAL A 167 -9.48 -8.20 -1.94
CA VAL A 167 -8.81 -9.02 -2.96
C VAL A 167 -7.36 -8.58 -3.08
N LEU A 168 -6.44 -9.55 -3.03
CA LEU A 168 -5.02 -9.37 -3.28
C LEU A 168 -4.67 -10.01 -4.63
N SER A 169 -4.19 -9.21 -5.57
CA SER A 169 -3.68 -9.69 -6.87
C SER A 169 -2.15 -9.79 -6.83
N VAL A 170 -1.60 -10.96 -7.15
CA VAL A 170 -0.16 -11.21 -7.16
C VAL A 170 0.35 -11.35 -8.60
N VAL A 171 1.23 -10.45 -8.98
CA VAL A 171 1.92 -10.39 -10.27
C VAL A 171 3.38 -10.80 -10.06
N SER A 172 3.94 -11.60 -10.97
CA SER A 172 5.37 -11.98 -10.91
C SER A 172 6.18 -11.14 -11.90
N ALA A 173 7.38 -10.72 -11.51
CA ALA A 173 8.37 -10.05 -12.34
C ALA A 173 9.74 -10.73 -12.15
N ASN A 174 10.60 -10.78 -13.15
CA ASN A 174 11.90 -11.43 -13.06
C ASN A 174 12.99 -10.54 -12.46
N THR A 175 12.89 -9.23 -12.63
CA THR A 175 13.88 -8.29 -12.07
C THR A 175 13.20 -7.10 -11.42
N LEU A 176 13.98 -6.34 -10.64
CA LEU A 176 13.50 -5.10 -10.04
C LEU A 176 13.06 -4.10 -11.12
N GLU A 177 13.82 -4.01 -12.20
CA GLU A 177 13.53 -3.14 -13.34
C GLU A 177 12.22 -3.53 -14.02
N GLU A 178 11.96 -4.84 -14.20
CA GLU A 178 10.68 -5.31 -14.72
C GLU A 178 9.52 -4.93 -13.79
N ALA A 179 9.67 -5.09 -12.48
CA ALA A 179 8.64 -4.71 -11.51
C ALA A 179 8.37 -3.19 -11.50
N ILE A 180 9.43 -2.37 -11.57
CA ILE A 180 9.31 -0.90 -11.70
C ILE A 180 8.59 -0.56 -13.00
N SER A 181 8.93 -1.22 -14.10
CA SER A 181 8.28 -1.02 -15.41
C SER A 181 6.77 -1.33 -15.35
N ILE A 182 6.38 -2.44 -14.72
CA ILE A 182 4.97 -2.82 -14.53
C ILE A 182 4.20 -1.74 -13.75
N ILE A 183 4.79 -1.18 -12.70
CA ILE A 183 4.17 -0.10 -11.90
C ILE A 183 4.07 1.21 -12.67
N ASN A 184 5.15 1.60 -13.33
CA ASN A 184 5.18 2.85 -14.09
C ASN A 184 4.23 2.80 -15.30
N ALA A 185 3.97 1.60 -15.84
CA ALA A 185 2.95 1.37 -16.87
C ALA A 185 1.51 1.42 -16.34
N ASN A 186 1.30 1.32 -15.03
CA ASN A 186 -0.04 1.43 -14.46
C ASN A 186 -0.54 2.88 -14.55
N PRO A 187 -1.76 3.14 -15.06
CA PRO A 187 -2.29 4.50 -15.19
C PRO A 187 -2.44 5.23 -13.84
N TYR A 188 -2.46 4.50 -12.73
CA TYR A 188 -2.55 5.04 -11.38
C TYR A 188 -1.16 5.07 -10.71
N GLY A 189 -0.85 6.17 -10.02
CA GLY A 189 0.40 6.38 -9.28
C GLY A 189 0.18 6.92 -7.87
N ASN A 190 -0.69 6.28 -7.07
CA ASN A 190 -1.01 6.78 -5.74
C ASN A 190 0.11 6.48 -4.71
N GLY A 191 0.25 5.21 -4.35
CA GLY A 191 1.24 4.75 -3.38
C GLY A 191 1.81 3.38 -3.73
N THR A 192 3.07 3.18 -3.38
CA THR A 192 3.79 1.93 -3.59
C THR A 192 4.75 1.66 -2.45
N ALA A 193 5.19 0.42 -2.32
CA ALA A 193 6.18 0.02 -1.32
C ALA A 193 7.14 -1.01 -1.87
N ILE A 194 8.35 -1.04 -1.33
CA ILE A 194 9.36 -2.08 -1.56
C ILE A 194 9.70 -2.76 -0.23
N PHE A 195 9.63 -4.08 -0.19
CA PHE A 195 10.18 -4.87 0.91
C PHE A 195 11.56 -5.42 0.52
N THR A 196 12.60 -4.97 1.22
CA THR A 196 14.00 -5.35 0.93
C THR A 196 14.92 -5.07 2.12
N THR A 197 16.00 -5.85 2.23
CA THR A 197 17.14 -5.57 3.12
C THR A 197 18.30 -4.87 2.40
N SER A 198 18.21 -4.69 1.08
CA SER A 198 19.24 -4.06 0.25
C SER A 198 18.98 -2.55 0.16
N GLY A 199 19.90 -1.75 0.71
CA GLY A 199 19.87 -0.29 0.56
C GLY A 199 20.02 0.16 -0.91
N ASN A 200 20.70 -0.64 -1.73
CA ASN A 200 20.84 -0.36 -3.17
C ASN A 200 19.49 -0.47 -3.88
N HIS A 201 18.78 -1.59 -3.70
CA HIS A 201 17.45 -1.79 -4.30
C HIS A 201 16.43 -0.77 -3.79
N ALA A 202 16.48 -0.44 -2.49
CA ALA A 202 15.62 0.61 -1.93
C ALA A 202 15.87 1.97 -2.60
N ARG A 203 17.13 2.36 -2.80
CA ARG A 203 17.48 3.63 -3.43
C ARG A 203 17.14 3.66 -4.92
N GLN A 204 17.43 2.58 -5.65
CA GLN A 204 17.05 2.43 -7.06
C GLN A 204 15.54 2.57 -7.21
N PHE A 205 14.77 1.82 -6.42
CA PHE A 205 13.32 1.85 -6.43
C PHE A 205 12.75 3.26 -6.19
N VAL A 206 13.22 3.94 -5.14
CA VAL A 206 12.77 5.31 -4.81
C VAL A 206 13.06 6.30 -5.94
N HIS A 207 14.13 6.10 -6.70
CA HIS A 207 14.52 7.02 -7.76
C HIS A 207 13.79 6.76 -9.08
N GLU A 208 13.52 5.50 -9.40
CA GLU A 208 13.02 5.07 -10.71
C GLU A 208 11.50 4.85 -10.75
N VAL A 209 10.87 4.61 -9.59
CA VAL A 209 9.42 4.45 -9.54
C VAL A 209 8.72 5.81 -9.64
N ASP A 210 7.80 5.94 -10.58
CA ASP A 210 6.94 7.10 -10.72
C ASP A 210 5.67 6.84 -9.91
N VAL A 211 5.64 7.23 -8.64
CA VAL A 211 4.46 7.13 -7.76
C VAL A 211 4.53 8.25 -6.71
N GLY A 212 3.38 8.80 -6.29
CA GLY A 212 3.33 9.89 -5.32
C GLY A 212 3.87 9.54 -3.92
N GLN A 213 3.53 8.36 -3.39
CA GLN A 213 3.94 7.89 -2.05
C GLN A 213 4.77 6.61 -2.16
N ILE A 214 5.96 6.58 -1.53
CA ILE A 214 6.87 5.43 -1.61
C ILE A 214 7.25 4.97 -0.20
N GLY A 215 6.97 3.69 0.11
CA GLY A 215 7.32 3.04 1.37
C GLY A 215 8.52 2.09 1.22
N ILE A 216 9.44 2.10 2.19
CA ILE A 216 10.49 1.09 2.30
C ILE A 216 10.19 0.26 3.54
N ASN A 217 9.85 -1.01 3.35
CA ASN A 217 9.37 -1.92 4.40
C ASN A 217 8.12 -1.40 5.15
N VAL A 218 7.37 -0.50 4.52
CA VAL A 218 6.12 0.08 5.03
C VAL A 218 5.08 -0.05 3.91
N PRO A 219 4.07 -0.92 4.04
CA PRO A 219 3.17 -1.23 2.94
C PRO A 219 2.16 -0.12 2.62
N ILE A 220 1.76 0.65 3.63
CA ILE A 220 0.84 1.78 3.50
C ILE A 220 1.61 3.04 3.93
N PRO A 221 2.35 3.67 3.00
CA PRO A 221 3.23 4.82 3.30
C PRO A 221 2.46 6.15 3.34
N VAL A 222 1.32 6.20 4.03
CA VAL A 222 0.50 7.42 4.13
C VAL A 222 1.27 8.50 4.88
N PRO A 223 1.51 9.68 4.28
CA PRO A 223 2.22 10.77 4.93
C PRO A 223 1.46 11.30 6.15
N LEU A 224 2.19 11.54 7.24
CA LEU A 224 1.64 12.20 8.43
C LEU A 224 1.08 13.59 8.08
N PRO A 225 0.15 14.16 8.87
CA PRO A 225 -0.55 15.41 8.53
C PRO A 225 0.32 16.66 8.29
N MET A 226 1.58 16.65 8.76
CA MET A 226 2.57 17.72 8.52
C MET A 226 3.20 17.67 7.13
N PHE A 227 3.13 16.51 6.46
CA PHE A 227 3.44 16.30 5.05
C PHE A 227 2.13 16.34 4.24
N SER A 228 2.20 16.26 2.92
CA SER A 228 1.00 16.25 2.06
C SER A 228 0.74 14.84 1.51
N PHE A 229 -0.52 14.45 1.34
CA PHE A 229 -0.88 13.20 0.66
C PHE A 229 -0.64 13.35 -0.84
N THR A 230 0.36 12.66 -1.37
CA THR A 230 0.82 12.82 -2.75
C THR A 230 0.30 11.70 -3.64
N GLY A 231 -0.06 12.03 -4.87
CA GLY A 231 -0.39 11.04 -5.91
C GLY A 231 0.12 11.56 -7.25
N SER A 232 0.38 10.65 -8.19
CA SER A 232 0.76 10.98 -9.56
C SER A 232 -0.16 10.29 -10.59
N ARG A 233 -0.04 10.70 -11.86
CA ARG A 233 -0.84 10.21 -13.00
C ARG A 233 -2.35 10.24 -12.71
N GLY A 234 -3.09 9.20 -13.09
CA GLY A 234 -4.54 9.11 -12.90
C GLY A 234 -5.00 9.12 -11.44
N SER A 235 -4.08 9.15 -10.46
CA SER A 235 -4.41 9.24 -9.04
C SER A 235 -4.54 10.66 -8.51
N PHE A 236 -4.12 11.69 -9.26
CA PHE A 236 -4.20 13.07 -8.81
C PHE A 236 -4.32 14.06 -9.97
N GLN A 237 -5.19 15.06 -9.82
CA GLN A 237 -5.37 16.14 -10.78
C GLN A 237 -5.17 17.48 -10.09
N GLY A 238 -4.17 18.24 -10.52
CA GLY A 238 -3.77 19.52 -9.93
C GLY A 238 -2.25 19.59 -9.69
N ASP A 239 -1.80 20.65 -9.03
CA ASP A 239 -0.40 20.89 -8.65
C ASP A 239 -0.17 20.94 -7.13
N LEU A 240 -1.22 21.16 -6.34
CA LEU A 240 -1.19 21.23 -4.87
C LEU A 240 -1.96 20.08 -4.22
N HIS A 241 -1.23 19.18 -3.58
CA HIS A 241 -1.73 18.00 -2.91
C HIS A 241 -2.48 18.28 -1.60
N PHE A 242 -3.10 17.24 -1.04
CA PHE A 242 -3.93 17.35 0.15
C PHE A 242 -3.11 17.62 1.42
N TYR A 243 -3.68 18.48 2.29
CA TYR A 243 -3.17 18.85 3.60
C TYR A 243 -1.66 19.19 3.64
N GLY A 244 -1.09 19.37 4.83
CA GLY A 244 0.29 19.84 4.98
C GLY A 244 0.49 21.24 4.39
N LYS A 245 1.74 21.55 4.00
CA LYS A 245 2.08 22.85 3.42
C LYS A 245 1.39 23.12 2.07
N GLN A 246 1.16 22.08 1.27
CA GLN A 246 0.49 22.25 -0.02
C GLN A 246 -0.98 22.61 0.13
N GLY A 247 -1.67 22.01 1.11
CA GLY A 247 -3.03 22.42 1.46
C GLY A 247 -3.13 23.88 1.90
N LEU A 248 -2.16 24.38 2.69
CA LEU A 248 -2.11 25.81 3.05
C LEU A 248 -1.95 26.71 1.82
N ASN A 249 -1.05 26.36 0.89
CA ASN A 249 -0.87 27.10 -0.35
C ASN A 249 -2.11 27.04 -1.26
N PHE A 250 -2.89 25.96 -1.22
CA PHE A 250 -4.10 25.83 -2.02
C PHE A 250 -5.23 26.73 -1.51
N TYR A 251 -5.35 26.87 -0.19
CA TYR A 251 -6.38 27.71 0.45
C TYR A 251 -5.96 29.17 0.64
N THR A 252 -4.75 29.56 0.23
CA THR A 252 -4.25 30.94 0.38
C THR A 252 -3.74 31.50 -0.94
N GLU A 253 -3.75 32.82 -1.06
CA GLU A 253 -3.22 33.53 -2.23
C GLU A 253 -2.00 34.36 -1.81
N THR A 254 -0.94 34.34 -2.62
CA THR A 254 0.27 35.13 -2.35
C THR A 254 0.04 36.60 -2.70
N LYS A 255 0.22 37.50 -1.73
CA LYS A 255 0.18 38.95 -1.91
C LYS A 255 1.55 39.58 -1.67
N THR A 256 2.09 40.26 -2.67
CA THR A 256 3.40 40.94 -2.60
C THR A 256 3.22 42.45 -2.46
N ILE A 257 3.83 43.05 -1.44
CA ILE A 257 3.80 44.50 -1.20
C ILE A 257 5.24 45.03 -1.22
N THR A 258 5.53 45.94 -2.14
CA THR A 258 6.79 46.70 -2.18
C THR A 258 6.51 48.14 -1.79
N SER A 259 7.17 48.64 -0.74
CA SER A 259 7.00 50.03 -0.29
C SER A 259 8.36 50.71 -0.11
N LEU A 260 8.42 52.00 -0.48
CA LEU A 260 9.57 52.87 -0.28
C LEU A 260 9.08 54.19 0.31
N TRP A 261 9.61 54.54 1.48
CA TRP A 261 9.30 55.81 2.16
C TRP A 261 10.52 56.74 2.10
N ARG A 262 10.40 57.86 1.38
CA ARG A 262 11.39 58.94 1.41
C ARG A 262 11.08 59.90 2.57
N LYS A 263 12.09 60.62 3.07
CA LYS A 263 11.90 61.63 4.13
C LYS A 263 11.19 62.88 3.55
N GLY A 264 10.02 63.23 4.12
CA GLY A 264 9.22 64.46 3.87
C GLY A 264 8.02 64.21 2.91
N VAL A 265 6.76 64.50 3.21
CA VAL A 265 6.11 65.49 4.09
C VAL A 265 5.15 64.76 5.05
N VAL A 266 5.53 64.60 6.32
CA VAL A 266 4.50 64.56 7.37
C VAL A 266 4.00 66.00 7.43
N SER A 267 2.72 66.24 7.16
CA SER A 267 2.14 67.56 7.40
C SER A 267 2.51 67.97 8.82
N ALA A 268 3.24 69.08 8.96
CA ALA A 268 3.74 69.58 10.23
C ALA A 268 2.61 70.12 11.14
N GLY A 269 1.42 69.50 11.11
CA GLY A 269 0.23 69.91 11.82
C GLY A 269 -0.74 68.78 12.19
N ALA A 270 -0.48 67.51 11.83
CA ALA A 270 -1.26 66.39 12.35
C ALA A 270 -0.59 65.86 13.63
N ALA A 271 -0.95 66.41 14.79
CA ALA A 271 -0.63 65.78 16.06
C ALA A 271 -1.25 64.37 16.09
N PRO A 272 -0.56 63.34 16.62
CA PRO A 272 -1.17 62.03 16.81
C PRO A 272 -2.38 62.18 17.74
N SER A 273 -3.60 62.04 17.22
CA SER A 273 -4.80 61.98 18.07
C SER A 273 -4.96 60.56 18.58
N VAL A 274 -4.71 60.36 19.86
CA VAL A 274 -5.07 59.13 20.57
C VAL A 274 -6.53 59.24 21.01
N SER A 275 -7.45 58.72 20.18
CA SER A 275 -8.84 58.52 20.60
C SER A 275 -8.90 57.26 21.47
N MET A 276 -8.66 57.42 22.77
CA MET A 276 -8.91 56.35 23.74
C MET A 276 -10.43 56.24 23.94
N PRO A 277 -11.05 55.05 23.79
CA PRO A 277 -12.45 54.88 24.11
C PRO A 277 -12.66 55.10 25.61
N VAL A 278 -13.38 56.15 25.98
CA VAL A 278 -13.90 56.33 27.34
C VAL A 278 -15.27 55.65 27.42
N HIS A 279 -15.39 54.66 28.29
CA HIS A 279 -16.69 54.09 28.65
C HIS A 279 -17.44 55.13 29.49
N ASN A 280 -18.64 55.52 29.02
CA ASN A 280 -19.68 56.10 29.86
C ASN A 280 -20.71 55.02 30.17
#